data_AF-A0A2R6GEG5-F1
#
_entry.id   AF-A0A2R6GEG5-F1
#
_cell.length_a   1.000
_cell.length_b   1.000
_cell.length_c   1.000
_cell.angle_alpha   90.00
_cell.angle_beta   90.00
_cell.angle_gamma   90.00
#
_symmetry.space_group_name_H-M   'P 1'
#
loop_
_entity.id
_entity.type
_entity.pdbx_description
1 polymer ?
#
loop_
_entity_poly.entity_id
_entity_poly.type
_entity_poly.pdbx_seq_one_letter_code
_entity_poly.pdbx_strand_id
1 'polypeptide(L)'
;MLDPVHRLTVSVRVPRGAAGDVAGGVRGVVGDVAGVDDVEVHDLESVRPDALDLYVDARVTVDFGGDVDDPAARLRSGFGVLEAAVD
;
A
#
# COMPACT_ATOMS: atom_id res chain seq x y z
N MET A 1 9.93 -21.97 2.55
CA MET A 1 9.77 -20.82 3.45
C MET A 1 8.38 -20.31 3.15
N LEU A 2 7.51 -20.13 4.15
CA LEU A 2 6.24 -19.46 3.91
C LEU A 2 6.58 -17.98 4.01
N ASP A 3 6.37 -17.23 2.94
CA ASP A 3 6.67 -15.80 2.93
C ASP A 3 5.76 -15.10 3.96
N PRO A 4 6.30 -14.23 4.81
CA PRO A 4 5.54 -13.63 5.90
C PRO A 4 4.57 -12.61 5.33
N VAL A 5 3.32 -13.04 5.21
CA VAL A 5 2.19 -12.20 4.81
C VAL A 5 1.76 -11.33 5.98
N HIS A 6 1.76 -10.00 5.81
CA HIS A 6 1.44 -9.02 6.86
C HIS A 6 0.14 -8.27 6.56
N ARG A 7 -0.71 -8.08 7.56
CA ARG A 7 -1.89 -7.19 7.48
C ARG A 7 -1.54 -5.81 7.99
N LEU A 8 -1.87 -4.80 7.19
CA LEU A 8 -1.56 -3.41 7.49
C LEU A 8 -2.72 -2.49 7.12
N THR A 9 -2.82 -1.39 7.87
CA THR A 9 -3.50 -0.17 7.43
C THR A 9 -2.50 0.76 6.77
N VAL A 10 -2.87 1.36 5.64
CA VAL A 10 -2.02 2.28 4.88
C VAL A 10 -2.79 3.53 4.50
N SER A 11 -2.10 4.67 4.50
CA SER A 11 -2.55 5.89 3.82
C SER A 11 -1.62 6.15 2.64
N VAL A 12 -2.17 6.23 1.45
CA VAL A 12 -1.39 6.39 0.21
C VAL A 12 -1.89 7.57 -0.63
N ARG A 13 -0.96 8.19 -1.36
CA ARG A 13 -1.23 9.17 -2.40
C ARG A 13 -1.13 8.49 -3.76
N VAL A 14 -2.28 8.28 -4.40
CA VAL A 14 -2.40 7.65 -5.72
C VAL A 14 -2.55 8.73 -6.79
N PRO A 15 -1.67 8.79 -7.81
CA PRO A 15 -1.86 9.68 -8.94
C PRO A 15 -3.15 9.35 -9.70
N ARG A 16 -3.90 10.37 -10.10
CA ARG A 16 -5.14 10.15 -10.87
C ARG A 16 -4.86 9.47 -12.21
N GLY A 17 -5.72 8.51 -12.54
CA GLY A 17 -5.68 7.80 -13.82
C GLY A 17 -4.57 6.76 -13.96
N ALA A 18 -3.76 6.53 -12.92
CA ALA A 18 -2.62 5.62 -12.98
C ALA A 18 -3.00 4.14 -13.12
N ALA A 19 -4.16 3.72 -12.59
CA ALA A 19 -4.45 2.29 -12.41
C ALA A 19 -5.89 1.85 -12.76
N GLY A 20 -6.65 2.66 -13.49
CA GLY A 20 -8.03 2.35 -13.91
C GLY A 20 -9.09 2.43 -12.81
N ASP A 21 -8.76 2.01 -11.58
CA ASP A 21 -9.58 2.15 -10.37
C ASP A 21 -8.74 2.51 -9.13
N VAL A 22 -9.41 2.82 -8.02
CA VAL A 22 -8.75 3.27 -6.77
C VAL A 22 -7.95 2.14 -6.12
N ALA A 23 -8.48 0.92 -6.08
CA ALA A 23 -7.81 -0.21 -5.45
C ALA A 23 -6.56 -0.64 -6.23
N GLY A 24 -6.63 -0.66 -7.56
CA GLY A 24 -5.47 -0.84 -8.43
C GLY A 24 -4.42 0.25 -8.20
N GLY A 25 -4.84 1.48 -7.92
CA GLY A 25 -3.94 2.57 -7.60
C GLY A 25 -3.20 2.37 -6.28
N VAL A 26 -3.90 1.91 -5.23
CA VAL A 26 -3.29 1.51 -3.97
C VAL A 26 -2.30 0.36 -4.18
N ARG A 27 -2.69 -0.68 -4.92
CA ARG A 27 -1.80 -1.81 -5.25
C ARG A 27 -0.54 -1.37 -5.97
N GLY A 28 -0.65 -0.46 -6.93
CA GLY A 28 0.50 0.09 -7.64
C GLY A 28 1.47 0.81 -6.68
N VAL A 29 0.95 1.73 -5.86
CA VAL A 29 1.79 2.49 -4.91
C VAL A 29 2.48 1.58 -3.88
N VAL A 30 1.75 0.61 -3.32
CA VAL A 30 2.31 -0.31 -2.31
C VAL A 30 3.23 -1.35 -2.97
N GLY A 31 2.88 -1.85 -4.15
CA GLY A 31 3.69 -2.82 -4.90
C GLY A 31 4.99 -2.25 -5.46
N ASP A 32 5.06 -0.93 -5.68
CA ASP A 32 6.30 -0.24 -6.08
C ASP A 32 7.31 -0.11 -4.92
N VAL A 33 6.94 -0.47 -3.69
CA VAL A 33 7.87 -0.48 -2.56
C VAL A 33 8.86 -1.64 -2.70
N ALA A 34 10.15 -1.34 -2.55
CA ALA A 34 11.20 -2.35 -2.67
C ALA A 34 11.02 -3.52 -1.70
N GLY A 35 10.99 -4.73 -2.27
CA GLY A 35 10.84 -5.99 -1.54
C GLY A 35 9.38 -6.39 -1.27
N VAL A 36 8.39 -5.66 -1.80
CA VAL A 36 7.00 -6.13 -1.89
C VAL A 36 6.85 -7.01 -3.12
N ASP A 37 6.31 -8.21 -2.93
CA ASP A 37 6.08 -9.19 -3.99
C ASP A 37 4.61 -9.24 -4.40
N ASP A 38 3.68 -9.10 -3.45
CA ASP A 38 2.24 -9.07 -3.72
C ASP A 38 1.48 -8.14 -2.76
N VAL A 39 0.35 -7.60 -3.25
CA VAL A 39 -0.54 -6.73 -2.48
C VAL A 39 -2.00 -7.07 -2.74
N GLU A 40 -2.69 -7.49 -1.68
CA GLU A 40 -4.14 -7.62 -1.66
C GLU A 40 -4.77 -6.44 -0.93
N VAL A 41 -5.72 -5.76 -1.58
CA VAL A 41 -6.51 -4.68 -0.97
C VAL A 41 -7.85 -5.25 -0.53
N HIS A 42 -8.12 -5.20 0.78
CA HIS A 42 -9.34 -5.73 1.38
C HIS A 42 -10.43 -4.68 1.45
N ASP A 43 -10.09 -3.50 1.99
CA ASP A 43 -11.03 -2.42 2.24
C ASP A 43 -10.42 -1.07 1.85
N LEU A 44 -11.26 -0.20 1.28
CA LEU A 44 -10.97 1.22 1.11
C LEU A 44 -11.75 1.98 2.19
N GLU A 45 -11.08 2.41 3.24
CA GLU A 45 -11.70 3.07 4.39
C GLU A 45 -12.08 4.52 4.07
N SER A 46 -11.26 5.21 3.27
CA SER A 46 -11.59 6.55 2.80
C SER A 46 -10.89 6.88 1.48
N VAL A 47 -11.53 7.74 0.68
CA VAL A 47 -10.97 8.25 -0.58
C VAL A 47 -11.22 9.75 -0.64
N ARG A 48 -10.14 10.53 -0.64
CA ARG A 48 -10.18 11.99 -0.66
C ARG A 48 -9.50 12.49 -1.95
N PRO A 49 -10.27 12.99 -2.92
CA PRO A 49 -9.69 13.54 -4.14
C PRO A 49 -9.04 14.92 -3.91
N ASP A 50 -7.93 15.16 -4.60
CA ASP A 50 -7.32 16.49 -4.80
C ASP A 50 -7.20 16.79 -6.31
N ALA A 51 -6.56 17.91 -6.70
CA ALA A 51 -6.42 18.34 -8.09
C ALA A 51 -5.79 17.24 -8.98
N LEU A 52 -4.69 16.64 -8.54
CA LEU A 52 -3.91 15.67 -9.32
C LEU A 52 -3.88 14.26 -8.71
N ASP A 53 -4.22 14.14 -7.42
CA ASP A 53 -4.03 12.92 -6.64
C ASP A 53 -5.32 12.47 -5.96
N LEU A 54 -5.31 11.22 -5.48
CA LEU A 54 -6.27 10.67 -4.53
C LEU A 54 -5.50 10.29 -3.25
N TYR A 55 -5.99 10.74 -2.11
CA TYR A 55 -5.50 10.31 -0.81
C TYR A 55 -6.42 9.20 -0.30
N VAL A 56 -5.88 8.00 -0.16
CA VAL A 56 -6.65 6.78 0.10
C VAL A 56 -6.17 6.14 1.38
N ASP A 57 -7.09 5.87 2.30
CA ASP A 57 -6.83 5.01 3.46
C ASP A 57 -7.38 3.61 3.16
N ALA A 58 -6.59 2.57 3.36
CA ALA A 58 -6.94 1.21 2.98
C ALA A 58 -6.38 0.17 3.97
N ARG A 59 -7.07 -0.98 4.03
CA ARG A 59 -6.53 -2.20 4.64
C ARG A 59 -5.99 -3.11 3.56
N VAL A 60 -4.75 -3.54 3.76
CA VAL A 60 -4.02 -4.36 2.80
C VAL A 60 -3.41 -5.57 3.48
N THR A 61 -3.20 -6.60 2.69
CA THR A 61 -2.28 -7.67 2.99
C THR A 61 -1.11 -7.57 2.04
N VAL A 62 0.10 -7.59 2.58
CA VAL A 62 1.34 -7.42 1.82
C VAL A 62 2.23 -8.64 2.04
N ASP A 63 2.69 -9.19 0.93
CA ASP A 63 3.76 -10.17 0.91
C ASP A 63 5.08 -9.44 0.64
N PHE A 64 6.04 -9.60 1.55
CA PHE A 64 7.40 -9.14 1.33
C PHE A 64 8.22 -10.40 1.05
N GLY A 65 8.93 -10.47 -0.08
CA GLY A 65 9.67 -11.65 -0.57
C GLY A 65 10.84 -12.16 0.30
N GLY A 66 10.79 -11.92 1.60
CA GLY A 66 11.73 -12.33 2.64
C GLY A 66 11.36 -11.70 3.98
N ASP A 67 12.13 -12.05 5.02
CA ASP A 67 11.91 -11.50 6.36
C ASP A 67 12.11 -9.97 6.38
N VAL A 68 11.14 -9.27 6.96
CA VAL A 68 11.17 -7.82 7.17
C VAL A 68 10.99 -7.52 8.65
N ASP A 69 11.99 -6.89 9.26
CA ASP A 69 11.98 -6.55 10.69
C ASP A 69 10.85 -5.59 11.08
N ASP A 70 10.57 -4.60 10.21
CA ASP A 70 9.49 -3.61 10.39
C ASP A 70 8.76 -3.37 9.06
N PRO A 71 7.67 -4.12 8.79
CA PRO A 71 6.87 -3.99 7.58
C PRO A 71 6.30 -2.59 7.38
N ALA A 72 5.88 -1.92 8.46
CA ALA A 72 5.32 -0.58 8.40
C ALA A 72 6.38 0.49 8.05
N ALA A 73 7.57 0.41 8.63
CA ALA A 73 8.69 1.26 8.23
C ALA A 73 9.14 0.98 6.80
N ARG A 74 9.10 -0.29 6.36
CA ARG A 74 9.40 -0.64 4.96
C ARG A 74 8.44 0.04 4.00
N LEU A 75 7.13 -0.07 4.21
CA LEU A 75 6.14 0.58 3.34
C LEU A 75 6.30 2.10 3.30
N ARG A 76 6.54 2.75 4.45
CA ARG A 76 6.74 4.21 4.52
C ARG A 76 8.00 4.70 3.80
N SER A 77 8.93 3.82 3.43
CA SER A 77 10.06 4.18 2.57
C SER A 77 9.68 4.33 1.09
N GLY A 78 8.52 3.80 0.70
CA GLY A 78 7.99 3.86 -0.66
C GLY A 78 7.42 5.21 -1.04
N PHE A 79 7.58 5.58 -2.31
CA PHE A 79 7.02 6.82 -2.82
C PHE A 79 5.49 6.75 -2.87
N GLY A 80 4.82 7.73 -2.25
CA GLY A 80 3.36 7.78 -2.22
C GLY A 80 2.74 7.03 -1.04
N VAL A 81 3.51 6.31 -0.23
CA VAL A 81 3.04 5.83 1.07
C VAL A 81 3.25 6.94 2.10
N LEU A 82 2.16 7.40 2.71
CA LEU A 82 2.16 8.51 3.67
C LEU A 82 2.25 7.97 5.10
N GLU A 83 1.46 6.94 5.38
CA GLU A 83 1.41 6.26 6.67
C GLU A 83 1.24 4.76 6.45
N ALA A 84 1.78 3.96 7.37
CA ALA A 84 1.54 2.52 7.43
C ALA A 84 1.63 2.04 8.87
N ALA A 85 0.75 1.12 9.26
CA ALA A 85 0.75 0.47 10.55
C ALA A 85 0.36 -1.00 10.40
N VAL A 86 0.99 -1.88 11.18
CA VAL A 86 0.59 -3.30 11.26
C VAL A 86 -0.67 -3.37 12.12
N ASP A 87 -1.65 -4.17 11.68
CA ASP A 87 -2.89 -4.42 12.41
C ASP A 87 -2.70 -5.32 13.64
#